data_AF-A0A919RGQ0-F1
#
_entry.id   AF-A0A919RGQ0-F1
#
_cell.length_a   1.000
_cell.length_b   1.000
_cell.length_c   1.000
_cell.angle_alpha   90.00
_cell.angle_beta   90.00
_cell.angle_gamma   90.00
#
_symmetry.space_group_name_H-M   'P 1'
#
loop_
_entity.id
_entity.type
_entity.pdbx_description
1 polymer ?
#
loop_
_entity_poly.entity_id
_entity_poly.type
_entity_poly.pdbx_seq_one_letter_code
_entity_poly.pdbx_strand_id
1 'polypeptide(L)'
;MARSTGRALTTVGFTAIATGGVAMLTLHAGTDLSPLHNLISEYAFEAEGWLLEASLTLLGLGAVLFGLVAFRRGTDTPVALLVSLWGLCMFLVGLFPTDAPGLPLSFSGGVHRYAALVAFLAMPVAGLLIAYRYRDAPMAKGVRRLSVAALACLLLVVVPYIFRMVGIEVSNDDIPAGLTQRLVVITEVGVLALTGLWLRAGGTGVRPVECAVRDAA
;
A
#
# COMPACT_ATOMS: atom_id res chain seq x y z
N MET A 1 23.81 -5.32 -19.18
CA MET A 1 23.53 -4.11 -18.38
C MET A 1 22.12 -4.07 -17.77
N ALA A 2 21.04 -4.40 -18.48
CA ALA A 2 19.66 -4.28 -17.95
C ALA A 2 19.37 -5.09 -16.65
N ARG A 3 19.97 -6.28 -16.49
CA ARG A 3 19.76 -7.14 -15.29
C ARG A 3 20.42 -6.61 -14.02
N SER A 4 21.59 -5.97 -14.11
CA SER A 4 22.29 -5.41 -12.94
C SER A 4 21.57 -4.17 -12.42
N THR A 5 21.08 -3.31 -13.32
CA THR A 5 20.24 -2.15 -12.96
C THR A 5 18.96 -2.57 -12.26
N GLY A 6 18.25 -3.59 -12.76
CA GLY A 6 17.04 -4.09 -12.11
C GLY A 6 17.27 -4.67 -10.71
N ARG A 7 18.43 -5.32 -10.47
CA ARG A 7 18.82 -5.80 -9.14
C ARG A 7 19.15 -4.64 -8.19
N ALA A 8 19.85 -3.61 -8.67
CA ALA A 8 20.13 -2.42 -7.86
C ALA A 8 18.83 -1.72 -7.44
N LEU A 9 17.92 -1.47 -8.38
CA LEU A 9 16.63 -0.81 -8.11
C LEU A 9 15.77 -1.59 -7.12
N THR A 10 15.68 -2.92 -7.26
CA THR A 10 14.93 -3.74 -6.29
C THR A 10 15.58 -3.73 -4.92
N THR A 11 16.92 -3.77 -4.82
CA THR A 11 17.61 -3.62 -3.53
C THR A 11 17.30 -2.27 -2.88
N VAL A 12 17.40 -1.16 -3.61
CA VAL A 12 17.06 0.17 -3.09
C VAL A 12 15.59 0.22 -2.65
N GLY A 13 14.67 -0.35 -3.43
CA GLY A 13 13.25 -0.39 -3.06
C GLY A 13 13.00 -1.18 -1.77
N PHE A 14 13.66 -2.32 -1.58
CA PHE A 14 13.59 -3.07 -0.32
C PHE A 14 14.20 -2.31 0.86
N THR A 15 15.34 -1.65 0.66
CA THR A 15 15.95 -0.82 1.70
C THR A 15 15.00 0.32 2.09
N ALA A 16 14.38 0.99 1.11
CA ALA A 16 13.41 2.05 1.37
C ALA A 16 12.22 1.52 2.17
N ILE A 17 11.62 0.40 1.77
CA ILE A 17 10.50 -0.21 2.52
C ILE A 17 10.91 -0.58 3.95
N ALA A 18 12.08 -1.19 4.13
CA ALA A 18 12.57 -1.57 5.45
C ALA A 18 12.80 -0.35 6.35
N THR A 19 13.47 0.68 5.83
CA THR A 19 13.70 1.94 6.56
C THR A 19 12.38 2.65 6.88
N GLY A 20 11.43 2.68 5.95
CA GLY A 20 10.10 3.26 6.18
C GLY A 20 9.31 2.49 7.23
N GLY A 21 9.40 1.15 7.23
CA GLY A 21 8.82 0.30 8.27
C GLY A 21 9.44 0.57 9.65
N VAL A 22 10.77 0.72 9.72
CA VAL A 22 11.45 1.10 10.97
C VAL A 22 10.99 2.48 11.45
N ALA A 23 10.90 3.49 10.58
CA ALA A 23 10.40 4.81 10.95
C ALA A 23 8.97 4.75 11.55
N MET A 24 8.08 3.97 10.93
CA MET A 24 6.72 3.75 11.45
C MET A 24 6.72 3.04 12.80
N LEU A 25 7.53 2.00 12.97
CA LEU A 25 7.61 1.26 14.23
C LEU A 25 8.20 2.11 15.35
N THR A 26 9.20 2.95 15.05
CA THR A 26 9.75 3.92 15.99
C THR A 26 8.69 4.93 16.42
N LEU A 27 7.96 5.51 15.47
CA LEU A 27 6.84 6.42 15.77
C LEU A 27 5.78 5.74 16.63
N HIS A 28 5.40 4.51 16.26
CA HIS A 28 4.40 3.73 16.97
C HIS A 28 4.80 3.42 18.41
N ALA A 29 6.07 3.11 18.66
CA ALA A 29 6.58 2.83 20.00
C ALA A 29 6.73 4.10 20.86
N GLY A 30 6.76 5.28 20.23
CA GLY A 30 6.96 6.58 20.90
C GLY A 30 5.68 7.34 21.21
N THR A 31 4.50 6.76 20.97
CA THR A 31 3.19 7.41 21.20
C THR A 31 2.32 6.58 22.15
N ASP A 32 1.47 7.27 22.92
CA ASP A 32 0.46 6.65 23.78
C ASP A 32 -0.88 6.40 23.06
N LEU A 33 -0.96 6.70 21.76
CA LEU A 33 -2.16 6.49 20.95
C LEU A 33 -2.53 5.00 20.86
N SER A 34 -3.80 4.69 21.11
CA SER A 34 -4.34 3.34 21.08
C SER A 34 -4.20 2.71 19.70
N PRO A 35 -3.51 1.57 19.55
CA PRO A 35 -3.40 0.88 18.27
C PRO A 35 -4.74 0.35 17.74
N LEU A 36 -5.72 0.18 18.63
CA LEU A 36 -7.05 -0.33 18.29
C LEU A 36 -7.96 0.76 17.73
N HIS A 37 -7.93 1.95 18.32
CA HIS A 37 -8.91 3.00 18.04
C HIS A 37 -8.33 4.15 17.21
N ASN A 38 -7.12 4.61 17.51
CA ASN A 38 -6.52 5.74 16.81
C ASN A 38 -5.98 5.32 15.44
N LEU A 39 -6.34 6.10 14.42
CA LEU A 39 -5.87 5.91 13.06
C LEU A 39 -4.37 6.18 12.95
N ILE A 40 -3.69 5.52 12.02
CA ILE A 40 -2.28 5.78 11.69
C ILE A 40 -2.07 7.26 11.30
N SER A 41 -3.03 7.86 10.60
CA SER A 41 -2.96 9.26 10.20
C SER A 41 -2.99 10.24 11.38
N GLU A 42 -3.51 9.82 12.54
CA GLU A 42 -3.50 10.65 13.77
C GLU A 42 -2.09 10.79 14.34
N TYR A 43 -1.16 9.90 13.97
CA TYR A 43 0.23 9.98 14.44
C TYR A 43 0.94 11.22 13.91
N ALA A 44 0.40 11.86 12.87
CA ALA A 44 0.87 13.15 12.36
C ALA A 44 0.83 14.27 13.42
N PHE A 45 -0.02 14.14 14.43
CA PHE A 45 -0.20 15.15 15.48
C PHE A 45 0.65 14.88 16.73
N GLU A 46 1.39 13.78 16.76
CA GLU A 46 2.33 13.44 17.83
C GLU A 46 3.65 14.20 17.67
N ALA A 47 4.45 14.28 18.75
CA ALA A 47 5.72 15.02 18.75
C ALA A 47 6.69 14.57 17.63
N GLU A 48 6.73 13.26 17.35
CA GLU A 48 7.56 12.67 16.30
C GLU A 48 6.79 12.42 14.99
N GLY A 49 5.66 13.11 14.78
CA GLY A 49 4.74 12.86 13.66
C GLY A 49 5.38 12.96 12.25
N TRP A 50 6.51 13.67 12.12
CA TRP A 50 7.30 13.71 10.88
C TRP A 50 7.81 12.32 10.43
N LEU A 51 7.97 11.37 11.36
CA LEU A 51 8.32 9.98 11.05
C LEU A 51 7.24 9.27 10.22
N LEU A 52 5.97 9.69 10.34
CA LEU A 52 4.88 9.17 9.51
C LEU A 52 5.12 9.55 8.05
N GLU A 53 5.37 10.83 7.79
CA GLU A 53 5.64 11.35 6.45
C GLU A 53 6.88 10.69 5.83
N ALA A 54 7.96 10.55 6.62
CA ALA A 54 9.17 9.85 6.21
C ALA A 54 8.89 8.37 5.86
N SER A 55 8.10 7.68 6.70
CA SER A 55 7.70 6.30 6.46
C SER A 55 6.93 6.14 5.15
N LEU A 56 5.87 6.93 4.95
CA LEU A 56 5.03 6.89 3.76
C LEU A 56 5.84 7.22 2.50
N THR A 57 6.72 8.22 2.57
CA THR A 57 7.61 8.59 1.47
C THR A 57 8.55 7.43 1.08
N LEU A 58 9.15 6.76 2.07
CA LEU A 58 10.06 5.64 1.82
C LEU A 58 9.32 4.41 1.27
N LEU A 59 8.13 4.12 1.78
CA LEU A 59 7.26 3.08 1.23
C LEU A 59 6.86 3.39 -0.22
N GLY A 60 6.46 4.64 -0.48
CA GLY A 60 6.10 5.11 -1.81
C GLY A 60 7.25 5.02 -2.81
N LEU A 61 8.47 5.40 -2.39
CA LEU A 61 9.69 5.24 -3.18
C LEU A 61 9.94 3.76 -3.53
N GLY A 62 9.79 2.85 -2.56
CA GLY A 62 9.92 1.42 -2.80
C GLY A 62 8.96 0.91 -3.86
N ALA A 63 7.69 1.32 -3.79
CA ALA A 63 6.67 0.95 -4.76
C ALA A 63 6.95 1.51 -6.16
N VAL A 64 7.31 2.78 -6.28
CA VAL A 64 7.66 3.39 -7.59
C VAL A 64 8.88 2.70 -8.21
N LEU A 65 9.88 2.33 -7.42
CA LEU A 65 11.05 1.59 -7.92
C LEU A 65 10.67 0.19 -8.40
N PHE A 66 9.78 -0.52 -7.70
CA PHE A 66 9.27 -1.82 -8.15
C PHE A 66 8.43 -1.69 -9.42
N GLY A 67 7.54 -0.69 -9.49
CA GLY A 67 6.76 -0.37 -10.69
C GLY A 67 7.64 -0.05 -11.89
N LEU A 68 8.71 0.74 -11.69
CA LEU A 68 9.69 1.05 -12.73
C LEU A 68 10.41 -0.22 -13.22
N VAL A 69 10.81 -1.12 -12.32
CA VAL A 69 11.44 -2.39 -12.69
C VAL A 69 10.47 -3.27 -13.48
N ALA A 70 9.21 -3.38 -13.05
CA ALA A 70 8.17 -4.12 -13.76
C ALA A 70 7.95 -3.55 -15.18
N PHE A 71 7.80 -2.23 -15.28
CA PHE A 71 7.61 -1.52 -16.54
C PHE A 71 8.79 -1.73 -17.52
N ARG A 72 10.04 -1.55 -17.05
CA ARG A 72 11.23 -1.72 -17.89
C ARG A 72 11.45 -3.14 -18.38
N ARG A 73 10.87 -4.13 -17.71
CA ARG A 73 10.94 -5.54 -18.11
C ARG A 73 9.78 -5.96 -19.01
N GLY A 74 8.85 -5.05 -19.33
CA GLY A 74 7.60 -5.39 -20.01
C GLY A 74 6.75 -6.38 -19.22
N THR A 75 6.97 -6.46 -17.91
CA THR A 75 6.28 -7.38 -17.02
C THR A 75 4.97 -6.71 -16.60
N ASP A 76 3.89 -7.04 -17.29
CA ASP A 76 2.51 -6.63 -16.99
C ASP A 76 2.34 -5.13 -16.69
N THR A 77 2.20 -4.33 -17.75
CA THR A 77 2.06 -2.86 -17.66
C THR A 77 0.96 -2.43 -16.68
N PRO A 78 -0.26 -3.01 -16.68
CA PRO A 78 -1.26 -2.71 -15.66
C PRO A 78 -0.78 -2.86 -14.20
N VAL A 79 -0.07 -3.94 -13.87
CA VAL A 79 0.49 -4.14 -12.52
C VAL A 79 1.52 -3.06 -12.20
N ALA A 80 2.41 -2.76 -13.14
CA ALA A 80 3.42 -1.72 -12.96
C ALA A 80 2.78 -0.35 -12.68
N LEU A 81 1.69 -0.02 -13.37
CA LEU A 81 0.94 1.23 -13.19
C LEU A 81 0.24 1.30 -11.84
N LEU A 82 -0.45 0.23 -11.43
CA LEU A 82 -1.16 0.19 -10.14
C LEU A 82 -0.19 0.27 -8.94
N VAL A 83 0.94 -0.43 -9.00
CA VAL A 83 1.97 -0.34 -7.95
C VAL A 83 2.61 1.05 -7.90
N SER A 84 2.85 1.67 -9.06
CA SER A 84 3.38 3.05 -9.12
C SER A 84 2.35 4.06 -8.63
N LEU A 85 1.07 3.86 -8.94
CA LEU A 85 -0.04 4.69 -8.47
C LEU A 85 -0.14 4.65 -6.95
N TRP A 86 -0.05 3.47 -6.34
CA TRP A 86 0.02 3.34 -4.89
C TRP A 86 1.16 4.17 -4.30
N GLY A 87 2.37 4.06 -4.88
CA GLY A 87 3.51 4.83 -4.40
C GLY A 87 3.36 6.34 -4.57
N LEU A 88 2.77 6.79 -5.68
CA LEU A 88 2.45 8.20 -5.89
C LEU A 88 1.42 8.71 -4.88
N CYS A 89 0.39 7.91 -4.59
CA CYS A 89 -0.58 8.23 -3.55
C CYS A 89 0.08 8.33 -2.17
N MET A 90 1.05 7.47 -1.82
CA MET A 90 1.80 7.60 -0.57
C MET A 90 2.55 8.93 -0.46
N PHE A 91 3.14 9.44 -1.55
CA PHE A 91 3.73 10.77 -1.55
C PHE A 91 2.68 11.87 -1.33
N LEU A 92 1.51 11.76 -1.95
CA LEU A 92 0.42 12.72 -1.73
C LEU A 92 -0.07 12.69 -0.28
N VAL A 93 -0.22 11.50 0.32
CA VAL A 93 -0.61 11.35 1.73
C VAL A 93 0.42 11.98 2.66
N GLY A 94 1.72 11.80 2.39
CA GLY A 94 2.79 12.41 3.18
C GLY A 94 2.94 13.92 2.98
N LEU A 95 2.67 14.44 1.77
CA LEU A 95 2.87 15.86 1.44
C LEU A 95 1.68 16.74 1.82
N PHE A 96 0.49 16.16 1.93
CA PHE A 96 -0.74 16.86 2.31
C PHE A 96 -1.16 16.40 3.71
N PRO A 97 -0.94 17.23 4.76
CA PRO A 97 -1.37 16.92 6.11
C PRO A 97 -2.88 16.66 6.18
N THR A 98 -3.26 15.70 7.01
CA THR A 98 -4.66 15.43 7.33
C THR A 98 -5.20 16.47 8.31
N ASP A 99 -6.53 16.57 8.40
CA ASP A 99 -7.19 17.43 9.39
C ASP A 99 -7.21 16.76 10.76
N ALA A 100 -7.03 17.54 11.83
CA ALA A 100 -7.16 17.03 13.19
C ALA A 100 -8.58 16.51 13.45
N PRO A 101 -8.76 15.46 14.27
CA PRO A 101 -10.08 14.95 14.62
C PRO A 101 -11.02 16.06 15.11
N GLY A 102 -12.25 16.08 14.59
CA GLY A 102 -13.26 17.08 14.93
C GLY A 102 -13.23 18.37 14.10
N LEU A 103 -12.20 18.59 13.27
CA LEU A 103 -12.15 19.73 12.36
C LEU A 103 -12.90 19.46 11.04
N PRO A 104 -13.44 20.51 10.38
CA PRO A 104 -14.04 20.39 9.05
C PRO A 104 -12.98 19.97 8.02
N LEU A 105 -13.43 19.32 6.95
CA LEU A 105 -12.55 18.85 5.88
C LEU A 105 -11.93 20.04 5.13
N SER A 106 -10.61 20.19 5.24
CA SER A 106 -9.85 21.15 4.45
C SER A 106 -9.51 20.59 3.07
N PHE A 107 -8.96 21.44 2.20
CA PHE A 107 -8.42 20.97 0.91
C PHE A 107 -7.30 19.94 1.11
N SER A 108 -6.38 20.20 2.04
CA SER A 108 -5.25 19.29 2.34
C SER A 108 -5.75 17.95 2.86
N GLY A 109 -6.64 17.95 3.86
CA GLY A 109 -7.24 16.73 4.38
C GLY A 109 -8.07 15.98 3.34
N GLY A 110 -8.70 16.71 2.40
CA GLY A 110 -9.35 16.13 1.23
C GLY A 110 -8.38 15.36 0.34
N VAL A 111 -7.26 15.99 -0.07
CA VAL A 111 -6.22 15.33 -0.88
C VAL A 111 -5.65 14.11 -0.15
N HIS A 112 -5.28 14.25 1.12
CA HIS A 112 -4.78 13.17 1.96
C HIS A 112 -5.75 11.97 1.96
N ARG A 113 -7.02 12.23 2.26
CA ARG A 113 -8.06 11.20 2.39
C ARG A 113 -8.29 10.46 1.08
N TYR A 114 -8.49 11.17 -0.03
CA TYR A 114 -8.77 10.54 -1.30
C TYR A 114 -7.53 9.85 -1.89
N ALA A 115 -6.33 10.39 -1.68
CA ALA A 115 -5.09 9.71 -2.04
C ALA A 115 -4.92 8.40 -1.24
N ALA A 116 -5.20 8.40 0.06
CA ALA A 116 -5.16 7.21 0.90
C ALA A 116 -6.18 6.15 0.42
N LEU A 117 -7.41 6.56 0.07
CA LEU A 117 -8.42 5.65 -0.48
C LEU A 117 -7.97 5.03 -1.81
N VAL A 118 -7.44 5.85 -2.73
CA VAL A 118 -6.94 5.37 -4.02
C VAL A 118 -5.76 4.42 -3.83
N ALA A 119 -4.84 4.71 -2.91
CA ALA A 119 -3.78 3.78 -2.54
C ALA A 119 -4.36 2.46 -2.03
N PHE A 120 -5.24 2.52 -1.03
CA PHE A 120 -5.85 1.34 -0.42
C PHE A 120 -6.64 0.45 -1.38
N LEU A 121 -7.05 0.99 -2.54
CA LEU A 121 -7.66 0.24 -3.64
C LEU A 121 -6.61 -0.26 -4.65
N ALA A 122 -5.62 0.56 -5.00
CA ALA A 122 -4.66 0.25 -6.06
C ALA A 122 -3.83 -1.01 -5.77
N MET A 123 -3.33 -1.18 -4.55
CA MET A 123 -2.47 -2.33 -4.21
C MET A 123 -3.22 -3.66 -4.20
N PRO A 124 -4.40 -3.81 -3.56
CA PRO A 124 -5.13 -5.07 -3.64
C PRO A 124 -5.57 -5.40 -5.07
N VAL A 125 -5.95 -4.40 -5.88
CA VAL A 125 -6.27 -4.64 -7.30
C VAL A 125 -5.03 -5.13 -8.06
N ALA A 126 -3.86 -4.53 -7.84
CA ALA A 126 -2.59 -5.03 -8.38
C ALA A 126 -2.33 -6.48 -7.96
N GLY A 127 -2.47 -6.78 -6.67
CA GLY A 127 -2.22 -8.12 -6.14
C GLY A 127 -3.21 -9.16 -6.68
N LEU A 128 -4.50 -8.85 -6.80
CA LEU A 128 -5.49 -9.74 -7.43
C LEU A 128 -5.17 -9.98 -8.91
N LEU A 129 -4.73 -8.95 -9.62
CA LEU A 129 -4.31 -9.09 -11.02
C LEU A 129 -3.08 -9.99 -11.16
N ILE A 130 -2.07 -9.80 -10.30
CA ILE A 130 -0.89 -10.68 -10.21
C ILE A 130 -1.34 -12.11 -9.93
N ALA A 131 -2.18 -12.32 -8.93
CA ALA A 131 -2.64 -13.65 -8.53
C ALA A 131 -3.47 -14.36 -9.61
N TYR A 132 -4.23 -13.60 -10.40
CA TYR A 132 -4.98 -14.13 -11.54
C TYR A 132 -4.07 -14.52 -12.69
N ARG A 133 -3.18 -13.61 -13.12
CA ARG A 133 -2.33 -13.81 -14.31
C ARG A 133 -1.19 -14.79 -14.10
N TYR A 134 -0.70 -14.89 -12.87
CA TYR A 134 0.40 -15.76 -12.48
C TYR A 134 -0.06 -16.82 -11.47
N ARG A 135 -1.29 -17.36 -11.61
CA ARG A 135 -1.92 -18.28 -10.66
C ARG A 135 -1.09 -19.52 -10.30
N ASP A 136 -0.21 -19.95 -11.21
CA ASP A 136 0.65 -21.12 -11.05
C ASP A 136 1.97 -20.79 -10.33
N ALA A 137 2.26 -19.50 -10.10
CA ALA A 137 3.44 -19.07 -9.37
C ALA A 137 3.29 -19.35 -7.86
N PRO A 138 4.36 -19.74 -7.14
CA PRO A 138 4.30 -20.07 -5.72
C PRO A 138 3.72 -18.95 -4.83
N MET A 139 3.94 -17.68 -5.19
CA MET A 139 3.46 -16.54 -4.42
C MET A 139 1.98 -16.20 -4.66
N ALA A 140 1.34 -16.71 -5.72
CA ALA A 140 0.02 -16.25 -6.17
C ALA A 140 -1.07 -16.44 -5.10
N LYS A 141 -1.06 -17.57 -4.40
CA LYS A 141 -2.00 -17.82 -3.29
C LYS A 141 -1.82 -16.85 -2.13
N GLY A 142 -0.56 -16.53 -1.80
CA GLY A 142 -0.22 -15.57 -0.74
C GLY A 142 -0.67 -14.16 -1.10
N VAL A 143 -0.31 -13.69 -2.30
CA VAL A 143 -0.73 -12.38 -2.82
C VAL A 143 -2.26 -12.28 -2.84
N ARG A 144 -2.97 -13.28 -3.37
CA ARG A 144 -4.44 -13.29 -3.38
C ARG A 144 -5.04 -13.13 -2.00
N ARG A 145 -4.55 -13.90 -1.01
CA ARG A 145 -5.06 -13.86 0.37
C ARG A 145 -4.86 -12.48 0.99
N LEU A 146 -3.66 -11.90 0.83
CA LEU A 146 -3.37 -10.56 1.32
C LEU A 146 -4.25 -9.51 0.65
N SER A 147 -4.43 -9.57 -0.68
CA SER A 147 -5.28 -8.62 -1.40
C SER A 147 -6.76 -8.72 -1.01
N VAL A 148 -7.30 -9.93 -0.83
CA VAL A 148 -8.67 -10.12 -0.35
C VAL A 148 -8.82 -9.60 1.09
N ALA A 149 -7.84 -9.90 1.96
CA ALA A 149 -7.84 -9.39 3.33
C ALA A 149 -7.76 -7.86 3.37
N ALA A 150 -6.93 -7.25 2.51
CA ALA A 150 -6.82 -5.80 2.37
C ALA A 150 -8.15 -5.18 1.96
N LEU A 151 -8.85 -5.73 0.96
CA LEU A 151 -10.17 -5.25 0.55
C LEU A 151 -11.22 -5.42 1.65
N ALA A 152 -11.22 -6.55 2.35
CA ALA A 152 -12.12 -6.78 3.47
C ALA A 152 -11.88 -5.76 4.60
N CYS A 153 -10.62 -5.52 4.96
CA CYS A 153 -10.27 -4.51 5.97
C CYS A 153 -10.58 -3.09 5.49
N LEU A 154 -10.41 -2.80 4.19
CA LEU A 154 -10.76 -1.51 3.60
C LEU A 154 -12.26 -1.25 3.70
N LEU A 155 -13.11 -2.25 3.48
CA LEU A 155 -14.55 -2.11 3.70
C LEU A 155 -14.86 -1.73 5.16
N LEU A 156 -14.16 -2.34 6.13
CA LEU A 156 -14.31 -2.00 7.55
C LEU A 156 -13.81 -0.59 7.89
N VAL A 157 -12.87 -0.04 7.12
CA VAL A 157 -12.42 1.36 7.26
C VAL A 157 -13.43 2.34 6.63
N VAL A 158 -13.97 1.98 5.45
CA VAL A 158 -14.84 2.88 4.66
C VAL A 158 -16.27 2.94 5.19
N VAL A 159 -16.82 1.86 5.72
CA VAL A 159 -18.23 1.83 6.19
C VAL A 159 -18.51 2.84 7.31
N PRO A 160 -17.73 2.89 8.41
CA PRO A 160 -17.92 3.91 9.46
C PRO A 160 -17.77 5.33 8.93
N TYR A 161 -16.89 5.51 7.94
CA TYR A 161 -16.67 6.79 7.31
C TYR A 161 -17.89 7.24 6.48
N ILE A 162 -18.52 6.34 5.72
CA ILE A 162 -19.78 6.63 5.00
C ILE A 162 -20.89 6.99 5.98
N PHE A 163 -21.01 6.29 7.12
CA PHE A 163 -21.97 6.63 8.16
C PHE A 163 -21.81 8.06 8.67
N ARG A 164 -20.56 8.49 8.96
CA ARG A 164 -20.28 9.88 9.35
C ARG A 164 -20.68 10.89 8.26
N MET A 165 -20.46 10.56 6.99
CA MET A 165 -20.85 11.43 5.87
C MET A 165 -22.37 11.62 5.74
N VAL A 166 -23.17 10.62 6.10
CA VAL A 166 -24.64 10.70 6.07
C VAL A 166 -25.25 11.18 7.40
N GLY A 167 -24.41 11.66 8.34
CA GLY A 167 -24.85 12.23 9.62
C GLY A 167 -25.08 11.21 10.73
N ILE A 168 -24.62 9.96 10.57
CA ILE A 168 -24.66 8.96 11.64
C ILE A 168 -23.35 9.05 12.43
N GLU A 169 -23.46 9.42 13.70
CA GLU A 169 -22.31 9.49 14.61
C GLU A 169 -21.79 8.08 14.91
N VAL A 170 -20.51 7.87 14.58
CA VAL A 170 -19.76 6.64 14.92
C VAL A 170 -18.40 7.10 15.40
N SER A 171 -18.10 6.97 16.69
CA SER A 171 -16.77 7.32 17.20
C SER A 171 -15.73 6.30 16.76
N ASN A 172 -14.46 6.70 16.69
CA ASN A 172 -13.36 5.73 16.59
C ASN A 172 -13.24 4.89 17.87
N ASP A 173 -13.80 5.33 19.00
CA ASP A 173 -13.80 4.57 20.25
C ASP A 173 -14.80 3.40 20.22
N ASP A 174 -15.85 3.50 19.39
CA ASP A 174 -16.90 2.47 19.28
C ASP A 174 -16.47 1.27 18.44
N ILE A 175 -15.40 1.44 17.65
CA ILE A 175 -14.96 0.46 16.65
C ILE A 175 -13.43 0.34 16.64
N PRO A 176 -12.88 -0.81 16.23
CA PRO A 176 -11.43 -0.97 16.14
C PRO A 176 -10.87 -0.32 14.85
N ALA A 177 -11.15 0.97 14.62
CA ALA A 177 -10.79 1.71 13.40
C ALA A 177 -9.26 1.77 13.17
N GLY A 178 -8.50 1.97 14.25
CA GLY A 178 -7.04 1.93 14.22
C GLY A 178 -6.50 0.56 13.81
N LEU A 179 -7.10 -0.52 14.33
CA LEU A 179 -6.68 -1.88 14.00
C LEU A 179 -6.98 -2.20 12.53
N THR A 180 -8.19 -1.90 12.05
CA THR A 180 -8.58 -2.21 10.67
C THR A 180 -7.72 -1.46 9.66
N GLN A 181 -7.40 -0.18 9.91
CA GLN A 181 -6.48 0.58 9.07
C GLN A 181 -5.06 -0.02 9.07
N ARG A 182 -4.54 -0.45 10.23
CA ARG A 182 -3.25 -1.14 10.32
C ARG A 182 -3.24 -2.45 9.54
N LEU A 183 -4.32 -3.23 9.61
CA LEU A 183 -4.45 -4.48 8.84
C LEU A 183 -4.45 -4.22 7.33
N VAL A 184 -5.11 -3.16 6.85
CA VAL A 184 -5.00 -2.74 5.44
C VAL A 184 -3.53 -2.47 5.09
N VAL A 185 -2.85 -1.59 5.83
CA VAL A 185 -1.46 -1.21 5.53
C VAL A 185 -0.52 -2.43 5.57
N ILE A 186 -0.62 -3.28 6.59
CA ILE A 186 0.21 -4.49 6.72
C ILE A 186 0.01 -5.43 5.54
N THR A 187 -1.25 -5.66 5.13
CA THR A 187 -1.55 -6.54 4.01
C THR A 187 -1.05 -5.96 2.68
N GLU A 188 -1.15 -4.65 2.48
CA GLU A 188 -0.61 -3.96 1.29
C GLU A 188 0.91 -3.97 1.22
N VAL A 189 1.60 -3.68 2.33
CA VAL A 189 3.07 -3.79 2.40
C VAL A 189 3.50 -5.24 2.14
N GLY A 190 2.72 -6.23 2.59
CA GLY A 190 2.92 -7.64 2.27
C GLY A 190 2.80 -7.92 0.76
N VAL A 191 1.77 -7.41 0.09
CA VAL A 191 1.62 -7.52 -1.37
C VAL A 191 2.78 -6.84 -2.10
N LEU A 192 3.18 -5.65 -1.65
CA LEU A 192 4.31 -4.91 -2.20
C LEU A 192 5.63 -5.68 -2.06
N ALA A 193 5.89 -6.25 -0.88
CA ALA A 193 7.09 -7.06 -0.62
C ALA A 193 7.12 -8.32 -1.48
N LEU A 194 6.01 -9.05 -1.60
CA LEU A 194 5.90 -10.22 -2.48
C LEU A 194 6.11 -9.86 -3.96
N THR A 195 5.58 -8.70 -4.38
CA THR A 195 5.81 -8.16 -5.73
C THR A 195 7.28 -7.86 -5.96
N GLY A 196 7.94 -7.19 -5.01
CA GLY A 196 9.39 -6.93 -5.05
C GLY A 196 10.22 -8.22 -5.12
N LEU A 197 9.84 -9.25 -4.36
CA LEU A 197 10.54 -10.53 -4.32
C LEU A 197 10.42 -11.26 -5.65
N TRP A 198 9.22 -11.25 -6.24
CA TRP A 198 8.97 -11.79 -7.57
C TRP A 198 9.78 -11.07 -8.66
N LEU A 199 9.83 -9.74 -8.62
CA LEU A 199 10.67 -8.95 -9.52
C LEU A 199 12.16 -9.26 -9.30
N ARG A 200 12.61 -9.45 -8.06
CA ARG A 200 14.01 -9.80 -7.75
C ARG A 200 14.38 -11.20 -8.26
N ALA A 201 13.46 -12.16 -8.14
CA ALA A 201 13.64 -13.52 -8.66
C ALA A 201 13.70 -13.58 -10.19
N GLY A 202 13.29 -12.51 -10.90
CA GLY A 202 13.39 -12.44 -12.36
C GLY A 202 12.13 -12.89 -13.08
N GLY A 203 10.99 -13.02 -12.40
CA GLY A 203 9.74 -13.47 -13.01
C GLY A 203 9.88 -14.84 -13.67
N THR A 204 10.61 -15.75 -13.05
CA THR A 204 11.11 -16.99 -13.66
C THR A 204 10.00 -17.83 -14.27
N GLY A 205 9.95 -17.86 -15.60
CA GLY A 205 9.32 -18.91 -16.41
C GLY A 205 7.80 -18.94 -16.50
N VAL A 206 7.07 -18.19 -15.66
CA VAL A 206 5.60 -18.22 -15.68
C VAL A 206 5.09 -17.20 -16.70
N ARG A 207 4.66 -17.69 -17.86
CA ARG A 207 4.00 -16.86 -18.86
C ARG A 207 2.60 -16.48 -18.36
N PRO A 208 2.13 -15.24 -18.59
CA PRO A 208 0.75 -14.87 -18.33
C PRO A 208 -0.20 -15.84 -19.04
N VAL A 209 -1.36 -16.12 -18.45
CA VAL A 209 -2.39 -17.01 -19.03
C VAL A 209 -2.70 -16.66 -20.49
N GLU A 210 -2.79 -15.37 -20.84
CA GLU A 210 -3.05 -14.91 -22.21
C GLU A 210 -1.94 -15.30 -23.20
N CYS A 211 -0.69 -15.35 -22.76
CA CYS A 211 0.44 -15.80 -23.59
C CYS A 211 0.44 -17.33 -23.76
N ALA A 212 -0.05 -18.08 -22.78
CA ALA A 212 -0.15 -19.54 -22.86
C ALA A 212 -1.27 -19.98 -23.82
N VAL A 213 -2.41 -19.28 -23.82
CA VAL A 213 -3.54 -19.58 -24.73
C VAL A 213 -3.18 -19.29 -26.19
N ARG A 214 -2.43 -18.21 -26.44
CA ARG A 214 -2.05 -17.78 -27.79
C ARG A 214 -1.05 -18.70 -28.49
N ASP A 215 -0.22 -19.41 -27.72
CA ASP A 215 0.77 -20.36 -28.24
C ASP A 215 0.20 -21.79 -28.40
N ALA A 216 -0.99 -22.04 -27.84
CA ALA A 216 -1.69 -23.32 -27.95
C ALA A 216 -2.72 -23.35 -29.09
N ALA A 217 -2.87 -22.25 -29.83
CA ALA A 217 -3.78 -22.07 -30.96
C ALA A 217 -2.99 -21.88 -32.26
#